data_AF-A0A834V2E1-F1
#
_entry.id   AF-A0A834V2E1-F1
#
_cell.length_a   1.000
_cell.length_b   1.000
_cell.length_c   1.000
_cell.angle_alpha   90.00
_cell.angle_beta   90.00
_cell.angle_gamma   90.00
#
_symmetry.space_group_name_H-M   'P 1'
#
loop_
_entity.id
_entity.type
_entity.pdbx_description
1 polymer ?
#
loop_
_entity_poly.entity_id
_entity_poly.type
_entity_poly.pdbx_seq_one_letter_code
_entity_poly.pdbx_strand_id
1 'polypeptide(L)'
;MVKALGNSEEATMLQHRLDDMNQRWNDLKAKSASIRAHLEASAEKWNRLLASLEELIKWLNMKDEELKKQMPLGGDVPALQLQYDHCKALRRELKEKEYSVLNAVDQARIFLADQPIEAPEEPRRSLQSKTELTPEERAQKIAKAMRKQSSEVKEKWESLNAVSSNWQKQVDKALEKLKDLQGAMDDLDVDMKEAEAVRNGWKPVGDLLIDSLQDHIEKTMAFREEIAPINLKVKAVNDLSSQLSPLDLHPSLKMSRQLDDLNMRWKLLQVSVEDHLKQLQEAHRDFGPCSQHFLSTSVQLPWQRSISHNKVPYYINHQTQTTCWDHPKMTELFQSLADLNNVRFSAYRTAIKIRRLQKALCLDLLELNTTNEVFKQHKLNQNDQLLSVPDVINCLTTTYDGLEQMHKDLVNVPLCVDMCLNWLLNVYDTGRTGKIRVQSLKIGLMSLSKGLLEEKYRCM
;
A
#
# COMPACT_ATOMS: atom_id res chain seq x y z
N MET A 1 60.82 -100.75 13.99
CA MET A 1 61.29 -101.54 15.15
C MET A 1 60.75 -100.82 16.38
N VAL A 2 59.75 -101.31 17.08
CA VAL A 2 59.82 -102.51 17.93
C VAL A 2 58.70 -103.49 17.61
N LYS A 3 59.09 -104.71 17.24
CA LYS A 3 58.27 -105.91 17.18
C LYS A 3 58.85 -106.86 18.23
N ALA A 4 57.97 -107.58 18.92
CA ALA A 4 58.21 -108.68 19.86
C ALA A 4 58.37 -108.29 21.34
N LEU A 5 57.24 -108.35 22.05
CA LEU A 5 56.95 -109.11 23.29
C LEU A 5 55.41 -109.12 23.35
N GLY A 6 54.72 -110.21 22.97
CA GLY A 6 54.26 -111.24 23.91
C GLY A 6 52.78 -110.99 24.26
N ASN A 7 51.89 -111.96 23.99
CA ASN A 7 50.43 -111.87 24.22
C ASN A 7 50.06 -111.43 25.65
N SER A 8 49.62 -110.19 25.83
CA SER A 8 49.00 -109.71 27.08
C SER A 8 47.75 -108.89 26.73
N GLU A 9 46.61 -109.22 27.35
CA GLU A 9 45.35 -108.45 27.29
C GLU A 9 45.54 -106.96 27.56
N GLU A 10 46.60 -106.59 28.27
CA GLU A 10 46.97 -105.20 28.59
C GLU A 10 47.35 -104.40 27.34
N ALA A 11 47.99 -105.00 26.34
CA ALA A 11 48.38 -104.31 25.11
C ALA A 11 47.15 -103.98 24.24
N THR A 12 46.18 -104.89 24.17
CA THR A 12 44.89 -104.68 23.49
C THR A 12 44.03 -103.65 24.22
N MET A 13 44.04 -103.66 25.57
CA MET A 13 43.33 -102.67 26.39
C MET A 13 43.91 -101.26 26.25
N LEU A 14 45.24 -101.14 26.20
CA LEU A 14 45.92 -99.87 25.96
C LEU A 14 45.63 -99.33 24.57
N GLN A 15 45.63 -100.19 23.54
CA GLN A 15 45.26 -99.79 22.18
C GLN A 15 43.81 -99.26 22.12
N HIS A 16 42.85 -99.93 22.75
CA HIS A 16 41.46 -99.47 22.81
C HIS A 16 41.31 -98.13 23.56
N ARG A 17 42.05 -97.89 24.65
CA ARG A 17 42.04 -96.57 25.33
C ARG A 17 42.64 -95.47 24.47
N LEU A 18 43.67 -95.80 23.68
CA LEU A 18 44.30 -94.87 22.76
C LEU A 18 43.36 -94.52 21.60
N ASP A 19 42.63 -95.51 21.07
CA ASP A 19 41.62 -95.31 20.04
C ASP A 19 40.40 -94.50 20.58
N ASP A 20 39.92 -94.76 21.81
CA ASP A 20 38.88 -93.95 22.47
C ASP A 20 39.34 -92.51 22.74
N MET A 21 40.58 -92.32 23.21
CA MET A 21 41.15 -90.98 23.36
C MET A 21 41.27 -90.26 22.02
N ASN A 22 41.67 -90.96 20.96
CA ASN A 22 41.79 -90.39 19.63
C ASN A 22 40.42 -90.04 19.04
N GLN A 23 39.39 -90.85 19.29
CA GLN A 23 38.01 -90.55 18.92
C GLN A 23 37.47 -89.32 19.66
N ARG A 24 37.64 -89.24 20.99
CA ARG A 24 37.25 -88.06 21.79
C ARG A 24 38.00 -86.80 21.36
N TRP A 25 39.27 -86.94 20.98
CA TRP A 25 40.06 -85.83 20.43
C TRP A 25 39.52 -85.37 19.07
N ASN A 26 39.16 -86.28 18.19
CA ASN A 26 38.54 -85.96 16.89
C ASN A 26 37.16 -85.31 17.06
N ASP A 27 36.32 -85.81 17.98
CA ASP A 27 35.02 -85.23 18.29
C ASP A 27 35.16 -83.82 18.90
N LEU A 28 36.13 -83.61 19.78
CA LEU A 28 36.45 -82.30 20.34
C LEU A 28 36.92 -81.33 19.26
N LYS A 29 37.77 -81.80 18.34
CA LYS A 29 38.27 -81.01 17.20
C LYS A 29 37.13 -80.61 16.26
N ALA A 30 36.19 -81.54 15.98
CA ALA A 30 35.00 -81.27 15.18
C ALA A 30 34.07 -80.26 15.85
N LYS A 31 33.79 -80.43 17.16
CA LYS A 31 33.01 -79.45 17.95
C LYS A 31 33.69 -78.07 17.99
N SER A 32 35.00 -78.03 18.20
CA SER A 32 35.78 -76.79 18.17
C SER A 32 35.71 -76.09 16.81
N ALA A 33 35.83 -76.84 15.71
CA ALA A 33 35.70 -76.30 14.36
C ALA A 33 34.28 -75.77 14.08
N SER A 34 33.24 -76.48 14.52
CA SER A 34 31.84 -76.04 14.39
C SER A 34 31.55 -74.77 15.19
N ILE A 35 32.08 -74.66 16.42
CA ILE A 35 31.95 -73.44 17.25
C ILE A 35 32.68 -72.27 16.57
N ARG A 36 33.88 -72.51 16.02
CA ARG A 36 34.64 -71.48 15.31
C ARG A 36 33.89 -70.96 14.09
N ALA A 37 33.39 -71.85 13.23
CA ALA A 37 32.62 -71.48 12.05
C ALA A 37 31.35 -70.67 12.39
N HIS A 38 30.64 -71.04 13.46
CA HIS A 38 29.48 -70.29 13.94
C HIS A 38 29.85 -68.89 14.45
N LEU A 39 30.94 -68.77 15.23
CA LEU A 39 31.43 -67.50 15.73
C LEU A 39 31.92 -66.58 14.61
N GLU A 40 32.60 -67.13 13.60
CA GLU A 40 33.04 -66.39 12.41
C GLU A 40 31.87 -65.87 11.58
N ALA A 41 30.89 -66.73 11.25
CA ALA A 41 29.68 -66.32 10.54
C ALA A 41 28.87 -65.26 11.31
N SER A 42 28.83 -65.36 12.64
CA SER A 42 28.20 -64.34 13.50
C SER A 42 28.99 -63.03 13.45
N ALA A 43 30.31 -63.06 13.60
CA ALA A 43 31.17 -61.88 13.54
C ALA A 43 31.04 -61.15 12.20
N GLU A 44 30.99 -61.88 11.08
CA GLU A 44 30.75 -61.30 9.75
C GLU A 44 29.39 -60.62 9.63
N LYS A 45 28.34 -61.22 10.21
CA LYS A 45 26.99 -60.62 10.23
C LYS A 45 26.99 -59.28 10.98
N TRP A 46 27.66 -59.21 12.13
CA TRP A 46 27.70 -57.99 12.94
C TRP A 46 28.63 -56.93 12.37
N ASN A 47 29.74 -57.32 11.75
CA ASN A 47 30.61 -56.39 11.01
C ASN A 47 29.87 -55.76 9.83
N ARG A 48 29.04 -56.54 9.10
CA ARG A 48 28.16 -56.00 8.05
C ARG A 48 27.14 -55.01 8.60
N LEU A 49 26.56 -55.29 9.77
CA LEU A 49 25.62 -54.39 10.43
C LEU A 49 26.29 -53.09 10.88
N LEU A 50 27.48 -53.14 11.48
CA LEU A 50 28.28 -51.96 11.83
C LEU A 50 28.59 -51.11 10.58
N ALA A 51 29.04 -51.73 9.50
CA ALA A 51 29.30 -51.02 8.24
C ALA A 51 28.03 -50.34 7.69
N SER A 52 26.87 -51.01 7.77
CA SER A 52 25.59 -50.43 7.37
C SER A 52 25.17 -49.26 8.25
N LEU A 53 25.35 -49.34 9.58
CA LEU A 53 25.09 -48.22 10.49
C LEU A 53 26.02 -47.03 10.18
N GLU A 54 27.32 -47.27 9.95
CA GLU A 54 28.25 -46.20 9.55
C GLU A 54 27.86 -45.52 8.24
N GLU A 55 27.40 -46.28 7.24
CA GLU A 55 26.90 -45.74 5.97
C GLU A 55 25.65 -44.87 6.20
N LEU A 56 24.71 -45.33 7.04
CA LEU A 56 23.54 -44.54 7.41
C LEU A 56 23.92 -43.25 8.14
N ILE A 57 24.87 -43.29 9.07
CA ILE A 57 25.36 -42.07 9.76
C ILE A 57 25.94 -41.09 8.74
N LYS A 58 26.76 -41.55 7.79
CA LYS A 58 27.34 -40.70 6.73
C LYS A 58 26.25 -40.08 5.86
N TRP A 59 25.26 -40.88 5.45
CA TRP A 59 24.14 -40.40 4.64
C TRP A 59 23.29 -39.37 5.40
N LEU A 60 23.00 -39.61 6.68
CA LEU A 60 22.24 -38.67 7.53
C LEU A 60 22.98 -37.35 7.71
N ASN A 61 24.29 -37.39 7.97
CA ASN A 61 25.11 -36.18 8.05
C ASN A 61 25.10 -35.40 6.73
N MET A 62 25.21 -36.10 5.59
CA MET A 62 25.18 -35.45 4.27
C MET A 62 23.85 -34.74 4.03
N LYS A 63 22.72 -35.38 4.39
CA LYS A 63 21.38 -34.78 4.22
C LYS A 63 21.10 -33.66 5.20
N ASP A 64 21.61 -33.75 6.43
CA ASP A 64 21.56 -32.65 7.39
C ASP A 64 22.32 -31.42 6.89
N GLU A 65 23.54 -31.61 6.34
CA GLU A 65 24.32 -30.52 5.74
C GLU A 65 23.68 -29.96 4.46
N GLU A 66 23.06 -30.80 3.64
CA GLU A 66 22.29 -30.35 2.47
C GLU A 66 21.09 -29.48 2.88
N LEU A 67 20.36 -29.89 3.93
CA LEU A 67 19.24 -29.14 4.48
C LEU A 67 19.69 -27.80 5.07
N LYS A 68 20.81 -27.76 5.82
CA LYS A 68 21.38 -26.51 6.35
C LYS A 68 21.74 -25.52 5.27
N LYS A 69 22.25 -25.97 4.13
CA LYS A 69 22.57 -25.10 2.98
C LYS A 69 21.34 -24.45 2.35
N GLN A 70 20.15 -25.01 2.55
CA GLN A 70 18.90 -24.40 2.07
C GLN A 70 18.43 -23.25 2.95
N MET A 71 19.02 -23.06 4.14
CA MET A 71 18.66 -21.98 5.06
C MET A 71 19.56 -20.76 4.78
N PRO A 72 19.03 -19.52 4.71
CA PRO A 72 17.70 -19.05 5.14
C PRO A 72 16.61 -19.09 4.05
N LEU A 73 15.37 -18.67 4.40
CA LEU A 73 14.25 -18.54 3.46
C LEU A 73 14.59 -17.58 2.32
N GLY A 74 14.25 -17.96 1.09
CA GLY A 74 14.35 -17.09 -0.08
C GLY A 74 13.44 -15.85 0.01
N GLY A 75 13.88 -14.74 -0.59
CA GLY A 75 13.13 -13.47 -0.56
C GLY A 75 12.12 -13.28 -1.70
N ASP A 76 12.02 -14.22 -2.62
CA ASP A 76 11.07 -14.16 -3.74
C ASP A 76 10.43 -15.52 -4.02
N VAL A 77 9.32 -15.49 -4.77
CA VAL A 77 8.54 -16.70 -5.09
C VAL A 77 9.38 -17.75 -5.82
N PRO A 78 10.21 -17.42 -6.84
CA PRO A 78 11.06 -18.40 -7.51
C PRO A 78 12.06 -19.10 -6.58
N ALA A 79 12.77 -18.36 -5.74
CA ALA A 79 13.74 -18.93 -4.80
C ALA A 79 13.05 -19.84 -3.79
N LEU A 80 11.90 -19.42 -3.26
CA LEU A 80 11.16 -20.21 -2.28
C LEU A 80 10.48 -21.44 -2.90
N GLN A 81 10.08 -21.37 -4.17
CA GLN A 81 9.57 -22.51 -4.92
C GLN A 81 10.67 -23.57 -5.10
N LEU A 82 11.91 -23.17 -5.35
CA LEU A 82 13.05 -24.09 -5.41
C LEU A 82 13.29 -24.78 -4.05
N GLN A 83 13.23 -24.02 -2.95
CA GLN A 83 13.33 -24.58 -1.59
C GLN A 83 12.17 -25.55 -1.29
N TYR A 84 10.96 -25.23 -1.71
CA TYR A 84 9.79 -26.09 -1.57
C TYR A 84 9.97 -27.42 -2.31
N ASP A 85 10.44 -27.37 -3.57
CA ASP A 85 10.69 -28.55 -4.39
C ASP A 85 11.80 -29.42 -3.80
N HIS A 86 12.84 -28.79 -3.23
CA HIS A 86 13.88 -29.48 -2.50
C HIS A 86 13.35 -30.21 -1.26
N CYS A 87 12.53 -29.57 -0.43
CA CYS A 87 11.91 -30.21 0.74
C CYS A 87 11.01 -31.39 0.34
N LYS A 88 10.28 -31.27 -0.77
CA LYS A 88 9.47 -32.34 -1.34
C LYS A 88 10.32 -33.51 -1.84
N ALA A 89 11.48 -33.25 -2.42
CA ALA A 89 12.44 -34.28 -2.81
C ALA A 89 13.04 -34.99 -1.58
N LEU A 90 13.53 -34.24 -0.60
CA LEU A 90 14.09 -34.78 0.65
C LEU A 90 13.08 -35.67 1.39
N ARG A 91 11.80 -35.29 1.45
CA ARG A 91 10.75 -36.12 2.06
C ARG A 91 10.59 -37.47 1.37
N ARG A 92 10.71 -37.53 0.04
CA ARG A 92 10.64 -38.80 -0.70
C ARG A 92 11.83 -39.69 -0.37
N GLU A 93 13.03 -39.13 -0.36
CA GLU A 93 14.25 -39.86 -0.02
C GLU A 93 14.24 -40.40 1.42
N LEU A 94 13.74 -39.60 2.39
CA LEU A 94 13.54 -40.06 3.76
C LEU A 94 12.56 -41.24 3.80
N LYS A 95 11.42 -41.14 3.11
CA LYS A 95 10.45 -42.24 3.07
C LYS A 95 11.03 -43.52 2.45
N GLU A 96 11.89 -43.41 1.45
CA GLU A 96 12.58 -44.55 0.84
C GLU A 96 13.62 -45.18 1.79
N LYS A 97 14.32 -44.36 2.59
CA LYS A 97 15.34 -44.84 3.55
C LYS A 97 14.78 -45.31 4.89
N GLU A 98 13.54 -44.99 5.21
CA GLU A 98 12.88 -45.30 6.49
C GLU A 98 12.99 -46.78 6.88
N TYR A 99 12.62 -47.70 5.98
CA TYR A 99 12.70 -49.12 6.25
C TYR A 99 14.13 -49.58 6.56
N SER A 100 15.11 -49.08 5.80
CA SER A 100 16.52 -49.44 5.98
C SER A 100 17.04 -49.00 7.34
N VAL A 101 16.65 -47.80 7.80
CA VAL A 101 17.06 -47.26 9.10
C VAL A 101 16.41 -48.04 10.24
N LEU A 102 15.10 -48.26 10.17
CA LEU A 102 14.37 -49.01 11.21
C LEU A 102 14.88 -50.44 11.34
N ASN A 103 15.12 -51.12 10.22
CA ASN A 103 15.65 -52.48 10.22
C ASN A 103 17.08 -52.54 10.79
N ALA A 104 17.98 -51.62 10.42
CA ALA A 104 19.35 -51.61 10.96
C ALA A 104 19.37 -51.37 12.48
N VAL A 105 18.52 -50.45 12.97
CA VAL A 105 18.38 -50.19 14.41
C VAL A 105 17.78 -51.40 15.15
N ASP A 106 16.78 -52.07 14.58
CA ASP A 106 16.18 -53.26 15.19
C ASP A 106 17.14 -54.47 15.21
N GLN A 107 17.89 -54.70 14.12
CA GLN A 107 18.93 -55.74 14.10
C GLN A 107 20.02 -55.48 15.16
N ALA A 108 20.39 -54.21 15.36
CA ALA A 108 21.34 -53.83 16.42
C ALA A 108 20.74 -54.04 17.82
N ARG A 109 19.44 -53.79 18.00
CA ARG A 109 18.73 -54.07 19.25
C ARG A 109 18.70 -55.56 19.58
N ILE A 110 18.37 -56.41 18.61
CA ILE A 110 18.37 -57.87 18.76
C ILE A 110 19.78 -58.36 19.14
N PHE A 111 20.80 -57.89 18.43
CA PHE A 111 22.20 -58.25 18.75
C PHE A 111 22.60 -57.89 20.18
N LEU A 112 22.21 -56.71 20.66
CA LEU A 112 22.54 -56.25 22.02
C LEU A 112 21.77 -57.03 23.09
N ALA A 113 20.60 -57.59 22.78
CA ALA A 113 19.84 -58.44 23.68
C ALA A 113 20.44 -59.85 23.81
N ASP A 114 21.10 -60.36 22.76
CA ASP A 114 21.77 -61.66 22.74
C ASP A 114 23.17 -61.65 23.39
N GLN A 115 23.65 -60.51 23.89
CA GLN A 115 24.92 -60.42 24.60
C GLN A 115 24.79 -61.00 26.03
N PRO A 116 25.74 -61.84 26.50
CA PRO A 116 25.71 -62.39 27.85
C PRO A 116 25.71 -61.26 28.90
N ILE A 117 24.78 -61.34 29.86
CA ILE A 117 24.65 -60.41 30.99
C ILE A 117 25.93 -60.46 31.83
N GLU A 118 26.49 -59.29 32.15
CA GLU A 118 27.65 -59.13 33.05
C GLU A 118 27.49 -59.96 34.33
N ALA A 119 28.33 -60.97 34.51
CA ALA A 119 28.63 -61.48 35.85
C ALA A 119 29.53 -60.45 36.55
N PRO A 120 29.27 -60.10 37.83
CA PRO A 120 30.08 -59.13 38.56
C PRO A 120 31.57 -59.51 38.53
N GLU A 121 32.44 -58.55 38.18
CA GLU A 121 33.88 -58.77 38.03
C GLU A 121 34.49 -59.47 39.25
N GLU A 122 35.08 -60.66 39.06
CA GLU A 122 36.07 -61.19 39.99
C GLU A 122 37.42 -60.47 39.77
N PRO A 123 38.05 -59.90 40.82
CA PRO A 123 39.28 -59.13 40.68
C PRO A 123 40.47 -60.05 40.40
N ARG A 124 40.78 -60.28 39.12
CA ARG A 124 42.01 -61.00 38.72
C ARG A 124 43.17 -60.04 38.56
N ARG A 125 44.01 -60.02 39.59
CA ARG A 125 45.39 -59.49 39.55
C ARG A 125 46.24 -60.34 38.59
N SER A 126 46.55 -59.84 37.39
CA SER A 126 47.83 -60.13 36.73
C SER A 126 48.14 -59.06 35.67
N LEU A 127 49.08 -58.18 35.99
CA LEU A 127 49.75 -57.34 34.99
C LEU A 127 50.62 -58.24 34.10
N GLN A 128 50.12 -58.58 32.91
CA GLN A 128 50.96 -58.86 31.76
C GLN A 128 50.38 -58.10 30.58
N SER A 129 51.20 -57.25 29.97
CA SER A 129 50.88 -56.52 28.75
C SER A 129 50.64 -57.50 27.60
N LYS A 130 49.38 -57.91 27.40
CA LYS A 130 48.96 -58.66 26.22
C LYS A 130 48.57 -57.68 25.12
N THR A 131 49.35 -57.65 24.05
CA THR A 131 49.09 -56.86 22.83
C THR A 131 47.90 -57.40 22.04
N GLU A 132 47.44 -58.63 22.32
CA GLU A 132 46.26 -59.23 21.70
C GLU A 132 45.06 -59.24 22.65
N LEU A 133 44.04 -58.45 22.29
CA LEU A 133 42.75 -58.41 22.97
C LEU A 133 42.13 -59.81 23.03
N THR A 134 41.62 -60.18 24.20
CA THR A 134 40.88 -61.43 24.37
C THR A 134 39.61 -61.42 23.51
N PRO A 135 39.10 -62.60 23.08
CA PRO A 135 37.86 -62.68 22.29
C PRO A 135 36.66 -61.97 22.96
N GLU A 136 36.63 -61.98 24.29
CA GLU A 136 35.62 -61.34 25.13
C GLU A 136 35.74 -59.80 25.09
N GLU A 137 36.96 -59.26 25.19
CA GLU A 137 37.24 -57.83 25.01
C GLU A 137 36.90 -57.34 23.58
N ARG A 138 37.12 -58.18 22.56
CA ARG A 138 36.74 -57.87 21.17
C ARG A 138 35.23 -57.83 20.99
N ALA A 139 34.50 -58.81 21.53
CA ALA A 139 33.04 -58.83 21.50
C ALA A 139 32.45 -57.61 22.24
N GLN A 140 33.01 -57.26 23.40
CA GLN A 140 32.55 -56.10 24.17
C GLN A 140 32.81 -54.77 23.45
N LYS A 141 33.94 -54.63 22.74
CA LYS A 141 34.19 -53.46 21.87
C LYS A 141 33.18 -53.35 20.74
N ILE A 142 32.84 -54.46 20.07
CA ILE A 142 31.82 -54.51 19.01
C ILE A 142 30.44 -54.15 19.58
N ALA A 143 30.07 -54.68 20.75
CA ALA A 143 28.81 -54.33 21.42
C ALA A 143 28.74 -52.84 21.82
N LYS A 144 29.84 -52.27 22.33
CA LYS A 144 29.92 -50.83 22.62
C LYS A 144 29.79 -49.98 21.34
N ALA A 145 30.49 -50.36 20.27
CA ALA A 145 30.41 -49.68 18.98
C ALA A 145 28.99 -49.78 18.38
N MET A 146 28.38 -50.96 18.41
CA MET A 146 27.02 -51.20 17.91
C MET A 146 26.00 -50.37 18.67
N ARG A 147 26.09 -50.34 20.01
CA ARG A 147 25.21 -49.51 20.85
C ARG A 147 25.34 -48.03 20.50
N LYS A 148 26.57 -47.52 20.38
CA LYS A 148 26.85 -46.12 20.03
C LYS A 148 26.34 -45.77 18.62
N GLN A 149 26.66 -46.58 17.61
CA GLN A 149 26.26 -46.28 16.23
C GLN A 149 24.75 -46.41 16.04
N SER A 150 24.11 -47.42 16.64
CA SER A 150 22.66 -47.58 16.59
C SER A 150 21.91 -46.42 17.26
N SER A 151 22.37 -45.97 18.45
CA SER A 151 21.80 -44.78 19.09
C SER A 151 22.02 -43.52 18.26
N GLU A 152 23.21 -43.35 17.68
CA GLU A 152 23.53 -42.19 16.83
C GLU A 152 22.68 -42.16 15.55
N VAL A 153 22.48 -43.30 14.88
CA VAL A 153 21.57 -43.42 13.72
C VAL A 153 20.15 -43.04 14.12
N LYS A 154 19.66 -43.56 15.25
CA LYS A 154 18.30 -43.28 15.74
C LYS A 154 18.11 -41.79 16.04
N GLU A 155 19.01 -41.19 16.81
CA GLU A 155 18.95 -39.76 17.18
C GLU A 155 19.02 -38.86 15.95
N LYS A 156 19.95 -39.13 15.02
CA LYS A 156 20.08 -38.34 13.78
C LYS A 156 18.89 -38.51 12.85
N TRP A 157 18.32 -39.71 12.78
CA TRP A 157 17.10 -39.97 12.01
C TRP A 157 15.91 -39.19 12.53
N GLU A 158 15.66 -39.24 13.85
CA GLU A 158 14.58 -38.51 14.51
C GLU A 158 14.77 -36.99 14.37
N SER A 159 16.01 -36.52 14.58
CA SER A 159 16.38 -35.11 14.44
C SER A 159 16.17 -34.59 13.01
N LEU A 160 16.71 -35.28 11.99
CA LEU A 160 16.57 -34.88 10.59
C LEU A 160 15.10 -34.84 10.15
N ASN A 161 14.30 -35.83 10.55
CA ASN A 161 12.86 -35.83 10.27
C ASN A 161 12.13 -34.65 10.94
N ALA A 162 12.46 -34.34 12.20
CA ALA A 162 11.86 -33.23 12.91
C ALA A 162 12.23 -31.88 12.27
N VAL A 163 13.51 -31.66 11.96
CA VAL A 163 14.00 -30.43 11.32
C VAL A 163 13.43 -30.30 9.90
N SER A 164 13.44 -31.35 9.10
CA SER A 164 12.88 -31.35 7.74
C SER A 164 11.37 -31.06 7.73
N SER A 165 10.61 -31.65 8.67
CA SER A 165 9.17 -31.41 8.81
C SER A 165 8.87 -29.96 9.22
N ASN A 166 9.62 -29.42 10.19
CA ASN A 166 9.48 -28.03 10.62
C ASN A 166 9.86 -27.05 9.50
N TRP A 167 10.97 -27.32 8.82
CA TRP A 167 11.44 -26.50 7.70
C TRP A 167 10.44 -26.48 6.54
N GLN A 168 9.87 -27.64 6.15
CA GLN A 168 8.80 -27.63 5.15
C GLN A 168 7.63 -26.74 5.59
N LYS A 169 7.15 -26.85 6.83
CA LYS A 169 6.03 -26.01 7.30
C LYS A 169 6.35 -24.51 7.19
N GLN A 170 7.59 -24.12 7.47
CA GLN A 170 8.05 -22.75 7.32
C GLN A 170 8.07 -22.33 5.84
N VAL A 171 8.66 -23.15 4.97
CA VAL A 171 8.72 -22.89 3.52
C VAL A 171 7.31 -22.82 2.90
N ASP A 172 6.41 -23.73 3.27
CA ASP A 172 5.03 -23.76 2.76
C ASP A 172 4.28 -22.46 3.12
N LYS A 173 4.34 -22.07 4.39
CA LYS A 173 3.70 -20.85 4.90
C LYS A 173 4.30 -19.59 4.27
N ALA A 174 5.63 -19.54 4.14
CA ALA A 174 6.33 -18.44 3.51
C ALA A 174 5.99 -18.34 2.01
N LEU A 175 5.86 -19.48 1.32
CA LEU A 175 5.52 -19.53 -0.11
C LEU A 175 4.12 -19.00 -0.37
N GLU A 176 3.16 -19.41 0.45
CA GLU A 176 1.78 -18.93 0.41
C GLU A 176 1.74 -17.41 0.58
N LYS A 177 2.37 -16.88 1.65
CA LYS A 177 2.37 -15.45 1.94
C LYS A 177 3.07 -14.60 0.87
N LEU A 178 4.18 -15.08 0.30
CA LEU A 178 4.85 -14.39 -0.80
C LEU A 178 4.04 -14.42 -2.09
N LYS A 179 3.32 -15.52 -2.37
CA LYS A 179 2.42 -15.60 -3.53
C LYS A 179 1.23 -14.66 -3.37
N ASP A 180 0.63 -14.59 -2.18
CA ASP A 180 -0.45 -13.64 -1.88
C ASP A 180 0.02 -12.20 -2.07
N LEU A 181 1.20 -11.85 -1.54
CA LEU A 181 1.79 -10.51 -1.72
C LEU A 181 2.06 -10.21 -3.20
N GLN A 182 2.72 -11.12 -3.92
CA GLN A 182 3.02 -10.93 -5.34
C GLN A 182 1.74 -10.75 -6.17
N GLY A 183 0.73 -11.59 -5.94
CA GLY A 183 -0.56 -11.48 -6.63
C GLY A 183 -1.27 -10.16 -6.33
N ALA A 184 -1.32 -9.75 -5.06
CA ALA A 184 -1.92 -8.47 -4.68
C ALA A 184 -1.16 -7.26 -5.26
N MET A 185 0.17 -7.35 -5.38
CA MET A 185 1.01 -6.33 -6.03
C MET A 185 0.74 -6.25 -7.53
N ASP A 186 0.62 -7.40 -8.21
CA ASP A 186 0.34 -7.46 -9.64
C ASP A 186 -1.06 -6.90 -9.96
N ASP A 187 -2.07 -7.28 -9.17
CA ASP A 187 -3.44 -6.73 -9.28
C ASP A 187 -3.48 -5.22 -9.04
N LEU A 188 -2.72 -4.72 -8.06
CA LEU A 188 -2.60 -3.29 -7.80
C LEU A 188 -1.89 -2.56 -8.94
N ASP A 189 -0.84 -3.14 -9.53
CA ASP A 189 -0.12 -2.52 -10.64
C ASP A 189 -1.00 -2.34 -11.89
N VAL A 190 -1.90 -3.30 -12.16
CA VAL A 190 -2.87 -3.20 -13.26
C VAL A 190 -3.83 -2.04 -13.03
N ASP A 191 -4.51 -2.00 -11.88
CA ASP A 191 -5.43 -0.90 -11.53
C ASP A 191 -4.71 0.46 -11.56
N MET A 192 -3.48 0.52 -11.04
CA MET A 192 -2.68 1.75 -11.02
C MET A 192 -2.38 2.24 -12.44
N LYS A 193 -2.01 1.35 -13.36
CA LYS A 193 -1.75 1.71 -14.76
C LYS A 193 -2.99 2.27 -15.46
N GLU A 194 -4.16 1.68 -15.20
CA GLU A 194 -5.42 2.15 -15.76
C GLU A 194 -5.78 3.55 -15.25
N ALA A 195 -5.69 3.76 -13.93
CA ALA A 195 -5.96 5.07 -13.32
C ALA A 195 -4.95 6.14 -13.78
N GLU A 196 -3.67 5.80 -13.88
CA GLU A 196 -2.64 6.70 -14.42
C GLU A 196 -2.89 7.04 -15.89
N ALA A 197 -3.39 6.10 -16.70
CA ALA A 197 -3.72 6.36 -18.09
C ALA A 197 -4.85 7.39 -18.23
N VAL A 198 -5.90 7.27 -17.41
CA VAL A 198 -6.99 8.26 -17.35
C VAL A 198 -6.45 9.63 -16.96
N ARG A 199 -5.65 9.69 -15.89
CA ARG A 199 -5.03 10.93 -15.40
C ARG A 199 -4.13 11.57 -16.46
N ASN A 200 -3.35 10.77 -17.19
CA ASN A 200 -2.46 11.28 -18.24
C ASN A 200 -3.21 11.82 -19.46
N GLY A 201 -4.50 11.47 -19.62
CA GLY A 201 -5.37 12.02 -20.64
C GLY A 201 -5.97 13.40 -20.30
N TRP A 202 -5.75 13.91 -19.09
CA TRP A 202 -6.31 15.20 -18.67
C TRP A 202 -5.60 16.37 -19.33
N LYS A 203 -6.40 17.35 -19.77
CA LYS A 203 -5.89 18.61 -20.31
C LYS A 203 -5.51 19.57 -19.18
N PRO A 204 -4.50 20.44 -19.37
CA PRO A 204 -4.26 21.55 -18.47
C PRO A 204 -5.51 22.42 -18.32
N VAL A 205 -5.79 22.92 -17.10
CA VAL A 205 -6.99 23.72 -16.81
C VAL A 205 -7.07 24.99 -17.68
N GLY A 206 -5.93 25.58 -18.03
CA GLY A 206 -5.86 26.76 -18.89
C GLY A 206 -6.34 26.55 -20.33
N ASP A 207 -6.38 25.30 -20.80
CA ASP A 207 -6.82 24.95 -22.16
C ASP A 207 -8.31 24.60 -22.24
N LEU A 208 -9.02 24.63 -21.10
CA LEU A 208 -10.42 24.28 -21.00
C LEU A 208 -11.32 25.49 -21.28
N LEU A 209 -12.47 25.23 -21.88
CA LEU A 209 -13.50 26.26 -22.05
C LEU A 209 -14.16 26.55 -20.71
N ILE A 210 -14.35 27.83 -20.39
CA ILE A 210 -14.95 28.29 -19.13
C ILE A 210 -16.32 27.62 -18.89
N ASP A 211 -17.15 27.53 -19.93
CA ASP A 211 -18.49 26.92 -19.86
C ASP A 211 -18.46 25.40 -19.58
N SER A 212 -17.32 24.74 -19.85
CA SER A 212 -17.13 23.30 -19.62
C SER A 212 -16.50 22.98 -18.26
N LEU A 213 -16.02 23.99 -17.50
CA LEU A 213 -15.29 23.76 -16.24
C LEU A 213 -16.11 22.95 -15.23
N GLN A 214 -17.42 23.18 -15.14
CA GLN A 214 -18.29 22.45 -14.22
C GLN A 214 -18.38 20.94 -14.56
N ASP A 215 -18.50 20.60 -15.85
CA ASP A 215 -18.50 19.21 -16.31
C ASP A 215 -17.15 18.52 -16.02
N HIS A 216 -16.04 19.24 -16.19
CA HIS A 216 -14.71 18.74 -15.84
C HIS A 216 -14.54 18.52 -14.33
N ILE A 217 -15.10 19.39 -13.49
CA ILE A 217 -15.14 19.21 -12.03
C ILE A 217 -15.90 17.93 -11.67
N GLU A 218 -17.09 17.74 -12.25
CA GLU A 218 -17.93 16.55 -12.01
C GLU A 218 -17.24 15.26 -12.44
N LYS A 219 -16.62 15.24 -13.63
CA LYS A 219 -15.82 14.09 -14.11
C LYS A 219 -14.63 13.78 -13.19
N THR A 220 -13.92 14.80 -12.73
CA THR A 220 -12.78 14.63 -11.83
C THR A 220 -13.21 14.12 -10.46
N MET A 221 -14.35 14.59 -9.93
CA MET A 221 -14.94 14.06 -8.70
C MET A 221 -15.39 12.61 -8.86
N ALA A 222 -16.01 12.25 -9.99
CA ALA A 222 -16.40 10.88 -10.27
C ALA A 222 -15.16 9.95 -10.33
N PHE A 223 -14.10 10.37 -11.01
CA PHE A 223 -12.84 9.62 -11.07
C PHE A 223 -12.20 9.44 -9.68
N ARG A 224 -12.27 10.46 -8.82
CA ARG A 224 -11.80 10.38 -7.44
C ARG A 224 -12.50 9.25 -6.65
N GLU A 225 -13.80 9.11 -6.83
CA GLU A 225 -14.57 8.03 -6.21
C GLU A 225 -14.29 6.66 -6.85
N GLU A 226 -14.06 6.63 -8.17
CA GLU A 226 -13.68 5.42 -8.91
C GLU A 226 -12.34 4.83 -8.43
N ILE A 227 -11.35 5.67 -8.13
CA ILE A 227 -10.04 5.21 -7.62
C ILE A 227 -10.03 4.93 -6.12
N ALA A 228 -11.10 5.22 -5.37
CA ALA A 228 -11.16 5.00 -3.93
C ALA A 228 -10.87 3.53 -3.49
N PRO A 229 -11.32 2.49 -4.22
CA PRO A 229 -11.00 1.09 -3.92
C PRO A 229 -9.50 0.75 -4.02
N ILE A 230 -8.72 1.47 -4.84
CA ILE A 230 -7.27 1.25 -4.97
C ILE A 230 -6.58 1.50 -3.62
N ASN A 231 -7.07 2.44 -2.81
CA ASN A 231 -6.56 2.67 -1.46
C ASN A 231 -6.66 1.42 -0.57
N LEU A 232 -7.73 0.63 -0.72
CA LEU A 232 -7.91 -0.61 0.03
C LEU A 232 -6.93 -1.68 -0.44
N LYS A 233 -6.68 -1.78 -1.75
CA LYS A 233 -5.66 -2.68 -2.31
C LYS A 233 -4.25 -2.31 -1.84
N VAL A 234 -3.90 -1.02 -1.83
CA VAL A 234 -2.61 -0.53 -1.29
C VAL A 234 -2.44 -0.90 0.19
N LYS A 235 -3.48 -0.73 1.00
CA LYS A 235 -3.47 -1.16 2.41
C LYS A 235 -3.28 -2.66 2.54
N ALA A 236 -4.03 -3.46 1.78
CA ALA A 236 -3.91 -4.92 1.79
C ALA A 236 -2.50 -5.40 1.41
N VAL A 237 -1.89 -4.81 0.38
CA VAL A 237 -0.51 -5.10 -0.03
C VAL A 237 0.49 -4.76 1.09
N ASN A 238 0.35 -3.60 1.73
CA ASN A 238 1.21 -3.22 2.85
C ASN A 238 1.00 -4.12 4.09
N ASP A 239 -0.24 -4.51 4.38
CA ASP A 239 -0.56 -5.44 5.46
C ASP A 239 0.05 -6.82 5.19
N LEU A 240 -0.05 -7.34 3.96
CA LEU A 240 0.61 -8.58 3.54
C LEU A 240 2.13 -8.50 3.66
N SER A 241 2.73 -7.37 3.25
CA SER A 241 4.17 -7.14 3.43
C SER A 241 4.56 -7.12 4.93
N SER A 242 3.73 -6.55 5.79
CA SER A 242 4.00 -6.49 7.24
C SER A 242 3.95 -7.89 7.90
N GLN A 243 3.15 -8.80 7.36
CA GLN A 243 3.02 -10.19 7.82
C GLN A 243 4.26 -11.05 7.53
N LEU A 244 5.22 -10.56 6.74
CA LEU A 244 6.47 -11.28 6.43
C LEU A 244 7.50 -11.17 7.56
N SER A 245 7.54 -10.05 8.28
CA SER A 245 8.51 -9.82 9.36
C SER A 245 8.43 -10.86 10.49
N PRO A 246 7.24 -11.28 10.98
CA PRO A 246 7.13 -12.33 12.00
C PRO A 246 7.58 -13.73 11.54
N LEU A 247 7.84 -13.92 10.24
CA LEU A 247 8.36 -15.16 9.67
C LEU A 247 9.87 -15.11 9.43
N ASP A 248 10.55 -14.04 9.88
CA ASP A 248 11.94 -13.72 9.51
C ASP A 248 12.16 -13.73 7.98
N LEU A 249 11.10 -13.41 7.23
CA LEU A 249 11.14 -13.38 5.77
C LEU A 249 11.41 -11.96 5.30
N HIS A 250 12.53 -11.79 4.62
CA HIS A 250 12.91 -10.52 4.02
C HIS A 250 12.61 -10.57 2.51
N PRO A 251 11.69 -9.73 2.00
CA PRO A 251 11.46 -9.60 0.57
C PRO A 251 12.76 -9.32 -0.18
N SER A 252 12.87 -9.88 -1.38
CA SER A 252 13.99 -9.57 -2.27
C SER A 252 14.04 -8.07 -2.56
N LEU A 253 15.24 -7.57 -2.87
CA LEU A 253 15.43 -6.16 -3.22
C LEU A 253 14.52 -5.72 -4.39
N LYS A 254 14.25 -6.63 -5.34
CA LYS A 254 13.35 -6.39 -6.46
C LYS A 254 11.90 -6.17 -5.98
N MET A 255 11.38 -7.08 -5.16
CA MET A 255 10.03 -7.00 -4.63
C MET A 255 9.85 -5.77 -3.73
N SER A 256 10.82 -5.48 -2.86
CA SER A 256 10.79 -4.27 -2.02
C SER A 256 10.71 -2.99 -2.86
N ARG A 257 11.50 -2.89 -3.94
CA ARG A 257 11.46 -1.73 -4.84
C ARG A 257 10.11 -1.60 -5.55
N GLN A 258 9.51 -2.71 -5.96
CA GLN A 258 8.19 -2.70 -6.60
C GLN A 258 7.10 -2.26 -5.61
N LEU A 259 7.18 -2.70 -4.35
CA LEU A 259 6.27 -2.26 -3.29
C LEU A 259 6.38 -0.75 -3.02
N ASP A 260 7.61 -0.24 -2.93
CA ASP A 260 7.87 1.19 -2.75
C ASP A 260 7.38 2.01 -3.94
N ASP A 261 7.61 1.54 -5.17
CA ASP A 261 7.14 2.18 -6.40
C ASP A 261 5.61 2.30 -6.45
N LEU A 262 4.89 1.20 -6.18
CA LEU A 262 3.43 1.19 -6.13
C LEU A 262 2.88 2.17 -5.08
N ASN A 263 3.48 2.19 -3.89
CA ASN A 263 3.11 3.12 -2.83
C ASN A 263 3.37 4.59 -3.21
N MET A 264 4.47 4.88 -3.91
CA MET A 264 4.80 6.23 -4.38
C MET A 264 3.86 6.68 -5.50
N ARG A 265 3.62 5.81 -6.49
CA ARG A 265 2.69 6.08 -7.60
C ARG A 265 1.27 6.35 -7.09
N TRP A 266 0.79 5.58 -6.12
CA TRP A 266 -0.51 5.84 -5.49
C TRP A 266 -0.59 7.22 -4.84
N LYS A 267 0.42 7.60 -4.04
CA LYS A 267 0.46 8.93 -3.40
C LYS A 267 0.50 10.06 -4.44
N LEU A 268 1.30 9.91 -5.49
CA LEU A 268 1.40 10.89 -6.57
C LEU A 268 0.08 11.03 -7.34
N LEU A 269 -0.61 9.91 -7.60
CA LEU A 269 -1.92 9.93 -8.22
C LEU A 269 -2.94 10.68 -7.35
N GLN A 270 -3.01 10.37 -6.05
CA GLN A 270 -3.91 11.07 -5.11
C GLN A 270 -3.67 12.58 -5.11
N VAL A 271 -2.41 13.01 -4.96
CA VAL A 271 -2.06 14.44 -4.97
C VAL A 271 -2.42 15.08 -6.32
N SER A 272 -2.10 14.42 -7.44
CA SER A 272 -2.40 14.95 -8.76
C SER A 272 -3.90 15.13 -9.02
N VAL A 273 -4.75 14.25 -8.49
CA VAL A 273 -6.22 14.36 -8.62
C VAL A 273 -6.74 15.53 -7.80
N GLU A 274 -6.32 15.65 -6.54
CA GLU A 274 -6.73 16.75 -5.65
C GLU A 274 -6.24 18.11 -6.17
N ASP A 275 -5.00 18.20 -6.65
CA ASP A 275 -4.46 19.43 -7.23
C ASP A 275 -5.21 19.85 -8.49
N HIS A 276 -5.54 18.90 -9.39
CA HIS A 276 -6.31 19.20 -10.59
C HIS A 276 -7.72 19.67 -10.25
N LEU A 277 -8.40 18.98 -9.32
CA LEU A 277 -9.73 19.38 -8.86
C LEU A 277 -9.72 20.78 -8.25
N LYS A 278 -8.72 21.09 -7.43
CA LYS A 278 -8.53 22.41 -6.84
C LYS A 278 -8.35 23.49 -7.92
N GLN A 279 -7.49 23.25 -8.90
CA GLN A 279 -7.26 24.19 -10.02
C GLN A 279 -8.54 24.41 -10.83
N LEU A 280 -9.30 23.36 -11.12
CA LEU A 280 -10.60 23.47 -11.81
C LEU A 280 -11.60 24.29 -10.99
N GLN A 281 -11.70 24.05 -9.69
CA GLN A 281 -12.59 24.80 -8.80
C GLN A 281 -12.19 26.28 -8.68
N GLU A 282 -10.90 26.57 -8.62
CA GLU A 282 -10.36 27.94 -8.61
C GLU A 282 -10.67 28.64 -9.94
N ALA A 283 -10.39 28.00 -11.07
CA ALA A 283 -10.74 28.53 -12.38
C ALA A 283 -12.25 28.75 -12.55
N HIS A 284 -13.07 27.82 -12.09
CA HIS A 284 -14.53 27.96 -12.16
C HIS A 284 -15.04 29.10 -11.25
N ARG A 285 -14.44 29.28 -10.07
CA ARG A 285 -14.75 30.41 -9.18
C ARG A 285 -14.37 31.76 -9.81
N ASP A 286 -13.20 31.83 -10.43
CA ASP A 286 -12.60 33.09 -10.87
C ASP A 286 -13.05 33.48 -12.29
N PHE A 287 -13.48 32.54 -13.13
CA PHE A 287 -13.88 32.81 -14.51
C PHE A 287 -15.27 32.30 -14.87
N GLY A 288 -15.91 31.50 -14.01
CA GLY A 288 -17.23 30.94 -14.31
C GLY A 288 -18.34 32.00 -14.42
N PRO A 289 -19.56 31.59 -14.84
CA PRO A 289 -20.67 32.50 -15.16
C PRO A 289 -21.13 33.42 -14.00
N CYS A 290 -20.79 33.08 -12.76
CA CYS A 290 -21.11 33.86 -11.56
C CYS A 290 -19.88 34.63 -11.01
N SER A 291 -18.78 34.67 -11.75
CA SER A 291 -17.55 35.34 -11.33
C SER A 291 -17.73 36.86 -11.35
N GLN A 292 -17.17 37.50 -10.32
CA GLN A 292 -17.03 38.96 -10.26
C GLN A 292 -15.58 39.42 -10.50
N HIS A 293 -14.69 38.52 -10.94
CA HIS A 293 -13.25 38.80 -11.04
C HIS A 293 -12.94 39.92 -12.03
N PHE A 294 -13.70 40.04 -13.12
CA PHE A 294 -13.51 41.11 -14.10
C PHE A 294 -13.67 42.52 -13.49
N LEU A 295 -14.46 42.64 -12.41
CA LEU A 295 -14.64 43.89 -11.66
C LEU A 295 -13.44 44.24 -10.78
N SER A 296 -12.42 43.38 -10.62
CA SER A 296 -11.19 43.73 -9.90
C SER A 296 -10.48 44.95 -10.51
N THR A 297 -10.69 45.20 -11.81
CA THR A 297 -10.15 46.34 -12.56
C THR A 297 -10.91 47.65 -12.35
N SER A 298 -12.04 47.65 -11.60
CA SER A 298 -12.81 48.86 -11.27
C SER A 298 -12.03 49.83 -10.39
N VAL A 299 -11.10 49.30 -9.60
CA VAL A 299 -10.22 50.03 -8.69
C VAL A 299 -8.77 49.98 -9.15
N GLN A 300 -7.99 50.95 -8.68
CA GLN A 300 -6.56 51.04 -8.94
C GLN A 300 -5.81 51.11 -7.61
N LEU A 301 -4.51 50.76 -7.62
CA LEU A 301 -3.66 50.91 -6.44
C LEU A 301 -3.77 52.33 -5.84
N PRO A 302 -3.90 52.47 -4.51
CA PRO A 302 -3.68 51.46 -3.47
C PRO A 302 -4.93 50.60 -3.12
N TRP A 303 -6.03 50.72 -3.87
CA TRP A 303 -7.27 50.03 -3.59
C TRP A 303 -7.34 48.65 -4.24
N GLN A 304 -7.93 47.70 -3.54
CA GLN A 304 -8.26 46.36 -4.02
C GLN A 304 -9.73 46.04 -3.73
N ARG A 305 -10.43 45.52 -4.73
CA ARG A 305 -11.78 44.98 -4.59
C ARG A 305 -11.71 43.53 -4.11
N SER A 306 -12.48 43.20 -3.08
CA SER A 306 -12.60 41.86 -2.52
C SER A 306 -14.08 41.52 -2.29
N ILE A 307 -14.38 40.24 -2.04
CA ILE A 307 -15.76 39.73 -1.95
C ILE A 307 -15.97 39.04 -0.60
N SER A 308 -17.05 39.37 0.10
CA SER A 308 -17.43 38.75 1.38
C SER A 308 -18.06 37.35 1.19
N HIS A 309 -18.33 36.66 2.30
CA HIS A 309 -18.98 35.34 2.29
C HIS A 309 -20.35 35.33 1.59
N ASN A 310 -21.09 36.44 1.66
CA ASN A 310 -22.39 36.61 1.00
C ASN A 310 -22.31 37.33 -0.35
N LYS A 311 -21.12 37.31 -0.98
CA LYS A 311 -20.89 37.80 -2.34
C LYS A 311 -21.02 39.33 -2.50
N VAL A 312 -21.04 40.08 -1.40
CA VAL A 312 -21.04 41.54 -1.40
C VAL A 312 -19.60 42.05 -1.55
N PRO A 313 -19.34 43.02 -2.45
CA PRO A 313 -18.01 43.60 -2.58
C PRO A 313 -17.67 44.51 -1.39
N TYR A 314 -16.40 44.48 -1.00
CA TYR A 314 -15.77 45.44 -0.11
C TYR A 314 -14.41 45.83 -0.67
N TYR A 315 -13.88 46.96 -0.21
CA TYR A 315 -12.68 47.57 -0.75
C TYR A 315 -11.63 47.70 0.33
N ILE A 316 -10.40 47.32 -0.01
CA ILE A 316 -9.23 47.32 0.87
C ILE A 316 -8.30 48.42 0.38
N ASN A 317 -7.92 49.34 1.26
CA ASN A 317 -6.88 50.31 0.98
C ASN A 317 -5.57 49.81 1.60
N HIS A 318 -4.61 49.42 0.76
CA HIS A 318 -3.32 48.89 1.21
C HIS A 318 -2.40 49.96 1.82
N GLN A 319 -2.60 51.24 1.49
CA GLN A 319 -1.82 52.33 2.05
C GLN A 319 -2.24 52.65 3.50
N THR A 320 -3.54 52.62 3.78
CA THR A 320 -4.08 52.89 5.13
C THR A 320 -4.36 51.63 5.94
N GLN A 321 -4.27 50.44 5.31
CA GLN A 321 -4.61 49.15 5.90
C GLN A 321 -6.06 49.08 6.44
N THR A 322 -6.98 49.76 5.77
CA THR A 322 -8.41 49.81 6.15
C THR A 322 -9.30 49.12 5.13
N THR A 323 -10.44 48.61 5.57
CA THR A 323 -11.49 48.08 4.70
C THR A 323 -12.75 48.94 4.78
N CYS A 324 -13.47 49.10 3.66
CA CYS A 324 -14.75 49.81 3.62
C CYS A 324 -15.71 49.16 2.63
N TRP A 325 -17.00 49.45 2.80
CA TRP A 325 -18.04 48.96 1.90
C TRP A 325 -18.27 49.87 0.69
N ASP A 326 -17.85 51.13 0.77
CA ASP A 326 -18.03 52.10 -0.29
C ASP A 326 -16.87 52.04 -1.29
N HIS A 327 -17.20 52.08 -2.57
CA HIS A 327 -16.21 52.16 -3.63
C HIS A 327 -15.49 53.52 -3.54
N PRO A 328 -14.15 53.61 -3.73
CA PRO A 328 -13.40 54.86 -3.55
C PRO A 328 -13.93 56.01 -4.41
N LYS A 329 -14.21 55.77 -5.70
CA LYS A 329 -14.84 56.77 -6.58
C LYS A 329 -16.27 57.14 -6.15
N MET A 330 -16.99 56.26 -5.46
CA MET A 330 -18.32 56.56 -4.93
C MET A 330 -18.20 57.47 -3.71
N THR A 331 -17.20 57.24 -2.85
CA THR A 331 -16.87 58.14 -1.74
C THR A 331 -16.48 59.53 -2.24
N GLU A 332 -15.60 59.63 -3.23
CA GLU A 332 -15.22 60.91 -3.87
C GLU A 332 -16.45 61.61 -4.47
N LEU A 333 -17.30 60.85 -5.17
CA LEU A 333 -18.54 61.38 -5.74
C LEU A 333 -19.45 61.94 -4.65
N PHE A 334 -19.72 61.19 -3.58
CA PHE A 334 -20.56 61.66 -2.48
C PHE A 334 -19.98 62.88 -1.76
N GLN A 335 -18.67 62.93 -1.54
CA GLN A 335 -17.99 64.11 -1.00
C GLN A 335 -18.21 65.32 -1.92
N SER A 336 -18.04 65.15 -3.23
CA SER A 336 -18.26 66.22 -4.20
C SER A 336 -19.72 66.70 -4.30
N LEU A 337 -20.70 65.88 -3.87
CA LEU A 337 -22.09 66.34 -3.75
C LEU A 337 -22.27 67.36 -2.63
N ALA A 338 -21.36 67.45 -1.66
CA ALA A 338 -21.41 68.43 -0.58
C ALA A 338 -21.21 69.86 -1.09
N ASP A 339 -20.46 70.06 -2.18
CA ASP A 339 -20.26 71.37 -2.82
C ASP A 339 -21.60 71.99 -3.27
N LEU A 340 -22.60 71.15 -3.53
CA LEU A 340 -23.93 71.55 -3.97
C LEU A 340 -24.86 71.90 -2.79
N ASN A 341 -24.38 71.85 -1.54
CA ASN A 341 -25.19 72.17 -0.35
C ASN A 341 -25.64 73.63 -0.32
N ASN A 342 -24.86 74.54 -0.92
CA ASN A 342 -25.12 75.97 -0.96
C ASN A 342 -26.24 76.37 -1.93
N VAL A 343 -26.80 75.42 -2.71
CA VAL A 343 -27.97 75.68 -3.56
C VAL A 343 -29.17 76.03 -2.66
N ARG A 344 -29.66 77.26 -2.82
CA ARG A 344 -30.69 77.89 -1.98
C ARG A 344 -31.96 77.05 -1.84
N PHE A 345 -32.43 76.49 -2.96
CA PHE A 345 -33.70 75.76 -3.02
C PHE A 345 -33.45 74.25 -2.89
N SER A 346 -34.15 73.62 -1.96
CA SER A 346 -34.02 72.17 -1.70
C SER A 346 -34.33 71.31 -2.92
N ALA A 347 -35.38 71.64 -3.69
CA ALA A 347 -35.74 70.90 -4.89
C ALA A 347 -34.64 70.92 -5.96
N TYR A 348 -34.10 72.11 -6.26
CA TYR A 348 -32.99 72.26 -7.21
C TYR A 348 -31.71 71.59 -6.69
N ARG A 349 -31.43 71.68 -5.39
CA ARG A 349 -30.29 71.01 -4.75
C ARG A 349 -30.38 69.50 -4.90
N THR A 350 -31.54 68.92 -4.63
CA THR A 350 -31.77 67.48 -4.81
C THR A 350 -31.66 67.10 -6.28
N ALA A 351 -32.27 67.86 -7.19
CA ALA A 351 -32.22 67.60 -8.62
C ALA A 351 -30.79 67.62 -9.19
N ILE A 352 -29.98 68.61 -8.84
CA ILE A 352 -28.60 68.71 -9.34
C ILE A 352 -27.70 67.61 -8.74
N LYS A 353 -27.91 67.24 -7.47
CA LYS A 353 -27.20 66.10 -6.86
C LYS A 353 -27.55 64.78 -7.54
N ILE A 354 -28.83 64.53 -7.78
CA ILE A 354 -29.29 63.35 -8.52
C ILE A 354 -28.73 63.36 -9.94
N ARG A 355 -28.73 64.51 -10.63
CA ARG A 355 -28.16 64.64 -11.97
C ARG A 355 -26.65 64.34 -12.01
N ARG A 356 -25.90 64.78 -11.00
CA ARG A 356 -24.47 64.50 -10.88
C ARG A 356 -24.20 63.00 -10.64
N LEU A 357 -24.99 62.36 -9.77
CA LEU A 357 -24.96 60.91 -9.57
C LEU A 357 -25.30 60.17 -10.87
N GLN A 358 -26.38 60.58 -11.56
CA GLN A 358 -26.84 59.99 -12.81
C GLN A 358 -25.74 59.96 -13.88
N LYS A 359 -25.05 61.09 -14.06
CA LYS A 359 -23.92 61.23 -14.99
C LYS A 359 -22.72 60.38 -14.60
N ALA A 360 -22.36 60.38 -13.31
CA ALA A 360 -21.22 59.61 -12.85
C ALA A 360 -21.42 58.08 -12.97
N LEU A 361 -22.68 57.63 -12.89
CA LEU A 361 -23.06 56.24 -13.14
C LEU A 361 -23.33 55.96 -14.64
N CYS A 362 -23.24 56.94 -15.53
CA CYS A 362 -23.61 56.83 -16.96
C CYS A 362 -25.07 56.42 -17.22
N LEU A 363 -25.94 56.47 -16.22
CA LEU A 363 -27.36 56.12 -16.36
C LEU A 363 -28.15 57.22 -17.12
N ASP A 364 -27.58 58.41 -17.30
CA ASP A 364 -28.18 59.44 -18.15
C ASP A 364 -28.10 59.14 -19.65
N LEU A 365 -27.33 58.12 -20.03
CA LEU A 365 -27.28 57.57 -21.39
C LEU A 365 -28.27 56.43 -21.61
N LEU A 366 -28.76 55.82 -20.52
CA LEU A 366 -29.61 54.62 -20.57
C LEU A 366 -31.07 54.97 -20.88
N GLU A 367 -31.62 54.45 -21.97
CA GLU A 367 -33.02 54.68 -22.34
C GLU A 367 -33.99 53.69 -21.67
N LEU A 368 -35.20 54.14 -21.32
CA LEU A 368 -36.18 53.33 -20.60
C LEU A 368 -36.57 52.03 -21.33
N ASN A 369 -36.64 52.06 -22.66
CA ASN A 369 -36.97 50.87 -23.46
C ASN A 369 -35.87 49.81 -23.38
N THR A 370 -34.61 50.23 -23.51
CA THR A 370 -33.44 49.35 -23.37
C THR A 370 -33.40 48.70 -21.99
N THR A 371 -33.65 49.46 -20.93
CA THR A 371 -33.71 48.91 -19.56
C THR A 371 -34.79 47.84 -19.42
N ASN A 372 -35.97 48.07 -19.99
CA ASN A 372 -37.07 47.10 -19.98
C ASN A 372 -36.74 45.82 -20.76
N GLU A 373 -36.03 45.93 -21.88
CA GLU A 373 -35.57 44.77 -22.66
C GLU A 373 -34.55 43.92 -21.87
N VAL A 374 -33.59 44.56 -21.22
CA VAL A 374 -32.62 43.87 -20.35
C VAL A 374 -33.33 43.15 -19.20
N PHE A 375 -34.32 43.78 -18.56
CA PHE A 375 -35.11 43.12 -17.50
C PHE A 375 -35.86 41.89 -18.00
N LYS A 376 -36.40 41.92 -19.22
CA LYS A 376 -37.04 40.75 -19.84
C LYS A 376 -36.03 39.65 -20.15
N GLN A 377 -34.85 40.00 -20.68
CA GLN A 377 -33.76 39.07 -20.99
C GLN A 377 -33.30 38.31 -19.72
N HIS A 378 -33.16 39.03 -18.61
CA HIS A 378 -32.79 38.45 -17.30
C HIS A 378 -33.99 37.86 -16.53
N LYS A 379 -35.17 37.75 -17.15
CA LYS A 379 -36.40 37.16 -16.58
C LYS A 379 -36.84 37.82 -15.27
N LEU A 380 -36.63 39.12 -15.11
CA LEU A 380 -36.95 39.91 -13.92
C LEU A 380 -38.44 40.30 -13.87
N ASN A 381 -39.32 39.30 -13.92
CA ASN A 381 -40.77 39.51 -14.05
C ASN A 381 -41.47 39.74 -12.71
N GLN A 382 -41.01 39.09 -11.63
CA GLN A 382 -41.63 39.15 -10.31
C GLN A 382 -40.95 40.19 -9.43
N ASN A 383 -41.68 41.23 -9.01
CA ASN A 383 -41.12 42.36 -8.27
C ASN A 383 -40.61 41.99 -6.86
N ASP A 384 -41.24 41.01 -6.20
CA ASP A 384 -40.87 40.55 -4.84
C ASP A 384 -39.70 39.55 -4.83
N GLN A 385 -39.28 39.07 -6.00
CA GLN A 385 -38.15 38.14 -6.11
C GLN A 385 -36.86 38.81 -5.59
N LEU A 386 -36.09 38.07 -4.80
CA LEU A 386 -34.78 38.50 -4.33
C LEU A 386 -33.69 38.07 -5.31
N LEU A 387 -32.88 39.02 -5.76
CA LEU A 387 -31.70 38.82 -6.59
C LEU A 387 -30.45 38.78 -5.73
N SER A 388 -29.56 37.84 -6.00
CA SER A 388 -28.22 37.82 -5.41
C SER A 388 -27.33 38.89 -6.06
N VAL A 389 -26.23 39.27 -5.40
CA VAL A 389 -25.25 40.20 -5.99
C VAL A 389 -24.76 39.77 -7.37
N PRO A 390 -24.39 38.49 -7.63
CA PRO A 390 -24.06 38.03 -8.98
C PRO A 390 -25.18 38.25 -10.02
N ASP A 391 -26.45 38.03 -9.66
CA ASP A 391 -27.58 38.27 -10.59
C ASP A 391 -27.69 39.76 -10.94
N VAL A 392 -27.52 40.63 -9.94
CA VAL A 392 -27.51 42.09 -10.15
C VAL A 392 -26.33 42.49 -11.04
N ILE A 393 -25.13 41.94 -10.79
CA ILE A 393 -23.94 42.17 -11.63
C ILE A 393 -24.22 41.75 -13.07
N ASN A 394 -24.75 40.54 -13.31
CA ASN A 394 -25.04 40.06 -14.67
C ASN A 394 -26.04 40.96 -15.41
N CYS A 395 -27.08 41.43 -14.73
CA CYS A 395 -28.03 42.39 -15.28
C CYS A 395 -27.35 43.73 -15.61
N LEU A 396 -26.51 44.26 -14.71
CA LEU A 396 -25.78 45.51 -14.92
C LEU A 396 -24.74 45.38 -16.03
N THR A 397 -24.00 44.28 -16.11
CA THR A 397 -23.02 44.00 -17.17
C THR A 397 -23.70 44.02 -18.53
N THR A 398 -24.82 43.32 -18.69
CA THR A 398 -25.60 43.36 -19.95
C THR A 398 -26.05 44.79 -20.29
N THR A 399 -26.44 45.57 -19.29
CA THR A 399 -26.85 46.97 -19.48
C THR A 399 -25.68 47.83 -19.96
N TYR A 400 -24.53 47.76 -19.28
CA TYR A 400 -23.38 48.60 -19.57
C TYR A 400 -22.60 48.15 -20.81
N ASP A 401 -22.60 46.86 -21.15
CA ASP A 401 -22.08 46.37 -22.44
C ASP A 401 -22.87 46.98 -23.61
N GLY A 402 -24.20 47.03 -23.50
CA GLY A 402 -25.04 47.69 -24.50
C GLY A 402 -24.76 49.19 -24.61
N LEU A 403 -24.49 49.87 -23.48
CA LEU A 403 -24.11 51.28 -23.47
C LEU A 403 -22.71 51.52 -24.05
N GLU A 404 -21.74 50.66 -23.75
CA GLU A 404 -20.37 50.76 -24.26
C GLU A 404 -20.33 50.63 -25.77
N GLN A 405 -21.14 49.73 -26.35
CA GLN A 405 -21.27 49.61 -27.81
C GLN A 405 -21.71 50.92 -28.49
N MET A 406 -22.58 51.69 -27.83
CA MET A 406 -23.11 52.96 -28.35
C MET A 406 -22.24 54.17 -27.96
N HIS A 407 -21.50 54.08 -26.86
CA HIS A 407 -20.78 55.19 -26.21
C HIS A 407 -19.39 54.78 -25.71
N LYS A 408 -18.56 54.17 -26.57
CA LYS A 408 -17.26 53.56 -26.23
C LYS A 408 -16.33 54.42 -25.37
N ASP A 409 -16.21 55.71 -25.69
CA ASP A 409 -15.26 56.60 -25.00
C ASP A 409 -15.75 57.06 -23.61
N LEU A 410 -17.01 56.83 -23.27
CA LEU A 410 -17.64 57.32 -22.04
C LEU A 410 -17.88 56.21 -21.00
N VAL A 411 -18.02 54.96 -21.42
CA VAL A 411 -18.44 53.86 -20.56
C VAL A 411 -17.29 52.90 -20.31
N ASN A 412 -16.79 52.88 -19.08
CA ASN A 412 -15.90 51.83 -18.60
C ASN A 412 -16.76 50.76 -17.89
N VAL A 413 -17.04 49.65 -18.57
CA VAL A 413 -17.99 48.64 -18.07
C VAL A 413 -17.66 48.15 -16.66
N PRO A 414 -16.43 47.68 -16.33
CA PRO A 414 -16.13 47.23 -14.97
C PRO A 414 -16.38 48.30 -13.91
N LEU A 415 -15.96 49.54 -14.15
CA LEU A 415 -16.16 50.63 -13.21
C LEU A 415 -17.63 51.00 -13.05
N CYS A 416 -18.38 51.12 -14.15
CA CYS A 416 -19.78 51.50 -14.15
C CYS A 416 -20.65 50.46 -13.44
N VAL A 417 -20.41 49.16 -13.71
CA VAL A 417 -21.09 48.05 -13.02
C VAL A 417 -20.83 48.11 -11.52
N ASP A 418 -19.58 48.24 -11.10
CA ASP A 418 -19.21 48.20 -9.67
C ASP A 418 -19.69 49.43 -8.90
N MET A 419 -19.60 50.63 -9.51
CA MET A 419 -20.15 51.87 -8.96
C MET A 419 -21.68 51.82 -8.83
N CYS A 420 -22.38 51.33 -9.87
CA CYS A 420 -23.83 51.22 -9.86
C CYS A 420 -24.31 50.16 -8.85
N LEU A 421 -23.62 49.03 -8.77
CA LEU A 421 -23.86 48.02 -7.73
C LEU A 421 -23.64 48.61 -6.33
N ASN A 422 -22.54 49.33 -6.11
CA ASN A 422 -22.24 49.95 -4.82
C ASN A 422 -23.35 50.91 -4.39
N TRP A 423 -23.81 51.76 -5.32
CA TRP A 423 -24.95 52.65 -5.07
C TRP A 423 -26.23 51.89 -4.75
N LEU A 424 -26.59 50.87 -5.53
CA LEU A 424 -27.78 50.05 -5.29
C LEU A 424 -27.76 49.37 -3.92
N LEU A 425 -26.61 48.81 -3.53
CA LEU A 425 -26.44 48.20 -2.21
C LEU A 425 -26.55 49.24 -1.09
N ASN A 426 -25.99 50.45 -1.27
CA ASN A 426 -26.09 51.52 -0.28
C ASN A 426 -27.53 51.98 -0.04
N VAL A 427 -28.36 51.97 -1.08
CA VAL A 427 -29.76 52.41 -1.01
C VAL A 427 -30.69 51.29 -0.55
N TYR A 428 -30.50 50.07 -1.06
CA TYR A 428 -31.49 48.99 -0.95
C TYR A 428 -31.02 47.76 -0.16
N ASP A 429 -29.75 47.67 0.22
CA ASP A 429 -29.19 46.58 1.03
C ASP A 429 -28.17 47.12 2.07
N THR A 430 -28.62 48.06 2.91
CA THR A 430 -27.78 48.70 3.94
C THR A 430 -27.21 47.70 4.95
N GLY A 431 -27.93 46.61 5.20
CA GLY A 431 -27.48 45.49 6.03
C GLY A 431 -26.45 44.58 5.36
N ARG A 432 -26.08 44.86 4.10
CA ARG A 432 -25.16 44.06 3.28
C ARG A 432 -25.54 42.58 3.32
N THR A 433 -26.81 42.27 3.14
CA THR A 433 -27.32 40.88 3.13
C THR A 433 -26.89 40.13 1.88
N GLY A 434 -26.53 40.84 0.80
CA GLY A 434 -26.20 40.28 -0.50
C GLY A 434 -27.43 40.00 -1.36
N LYS A 435 -28.59 40.55 -0.98
CA LYS A 435 -29.86 40.37 -1.70
C LYS A 435 -30.57 41.69 -1.91
N ILE A 436 -31.03 41.94 -3.14
CA ILE A 436 -31.85 43.11 -3.51
C ILE A 436 -33.14 42.61 -4.18
N ARG A 437 -34.28 43.22 -3.87
CA ARG A 437 -35.54 42.91 -4.58
C ARG A 437 -35.48 43.36 -6.04
N VAL A 438 -36.09 42.60 -6.94
CA VAL A 438 -36.26 43.00 -8.35
C VAL A 438 -36.88 44.39 -8.46
N GLN A 439 -37.90 44.68 -7.64
CA GLN A 439 -38.52 46.01 -7.61
C GLN A 439 -37.52 47.13 -7.29
N SER A 440 -36.64 46.91 -6.32
CA SER A 440 -35.62 47.90 -5.93
C SER A 440 -34.62 48.16 -7.06
N LEU A 441 -34.18 47.12 -7.76
CA LEU A 441 -33.31 47.24 -8.94
C LEU A 441 -34.01 48.04 -10.05
N LYS A 442 -35.27 47.70 -10.37
CA LYS A 442 -36.07 48.40 -11.37
C LYS A 442 -36.23 49.88 -11.04
N ILE A 443 -36.65 50.21 -9.82
CA ILE A 443 -36.82 51.60 -9.38
C ILE A 443 -35.48 52.35 -9.46
N GLY A 444 -34.40 51.75 -8.98
CA GLY A 444 -33.07 52.36 -9.00
C GLY A 444 -32.60 52.72 -10.41
N LEU A 445 -32.67 51.79 -11.35
CA LEU A 445 -32.23 52.01 -12.73
C LEU A 445 -33.18 52.91 -13.52
N MET A 446 -34.50 52.68 -13.43
CA MET A 446 -35.49 53.45 -14.21
C MET A 446 -35.58 54.91 -13.76
N SER A 447 -35.48 55.17 -12.45
CA SER A 447 -35.49 56.54 -11.92
C SER A 447 -34.30 57.36 -12.42
N LEU A 448 -33.12 56.73 -12.54
CA LEU A 448 -31.89 57.34 -13.04
C LEU A 448 -31.67 57.21 -14.55
N SER A 449 -32.55 56.53 -15.29
CA SER A 449 -32.47 56.43 -16.75
C SER A 449 -32.86 57.75 -17.44
N LYS A 450 -32.53 57.90 -18.72
CA LYS A 450 -33.01 58.96 -19.61
C LYS A 450 -34.48 58.72 -19.99
N GLY A 451 -35.34 59.70 -19.75
CA GLY A 451 -36.77 59.64 -20.11
C GLY A 451 -37.59 60.70 -19.41
N LEU A 452 -38.81 60.95 -19.89
CA LEU A 452 -39.74 61.88 -19.26
C LEU A 452 -40.24 61.32 -17.92
N LEU A 453 -40.58 62.21 -17.00
CA LEU A 453 -41.03 61.81 -15.66
C LEU A 453 -42.30 60.94 -15.73
N GLU A 454 -43.25 61.28 -16.61
CA GLU A 454 -44.47 60.49 -16.81
C GLU A 454 -44.20 59.08 -17.31
N GLU A 455 -43.23 58.91 -18.22
CA GLU A 455 -42.84 57.61 -18.75
C GLU A 455 -42.21 56.75 -17.67
N LYS A 456 -41.34 57.35 -16.85
CA LYS A 456 -40.73 56.69 -15.70
C LYS A 456 -41.77 56.17 -14.70
N TYR A 457 -42.81 56.97 -14.41
CA TYR A 457 -43.90 56.54 -13.52
C TYR A 457 -44.75 55.40 -14.10
N ARG A 458 -44.87 55.29 -15.43
CA ARG A 458 -45.60 54.17 -16.06
C ARG A 458 -44.82 52.86 -16.06
N CYS A 459 -43.49 52.94 -15.96
CA CYS A 459 -42.61 51.77 -16.00
C CYS A 459 -42.16 51.24 -14.62
N MET A 460 -42.33 52.04 -13.56
CA MET A 460 -42.10 51.64 -12.16
C MET A 460 -43.37 51.06 -11.55
#